data_AF-A0A932GTB0-F1
#
_entry.id   AF-A0A932GTB0-F1
#
_cell.length_a   1.000
_cell.length_b   1.000
_cell.length_c   1.000
_cell.angle_alpha   90.00
_cell.angle_beta   90.00
_cell.angle_gamma   90.00
#
_symmetry.space_group_name_H-M   'P 1'
#
loop_
_entity.id
_entity.type
_entity.pdbx_description
1 polymer ?
#
loop_
_entity_poly.entity_id
_entity_poly.type
_entity_poly.pdbx_seq_one_letter_code
_entity_poly.pdbx_strand_id
1 'polypeptide(L)'
;METREVWLTAYSSTPEETDDTPFITALGTKTRDGIVATNFLPFGTRVKIPDVFGDKIFVVEDRMHPRKTDFMDVWMPSKQDALKIGIRRTNIVVFAPIESQGKKN
;
A
#
# COMPACT_ATOMS: atom_id res chain seq x y z
N MET A 1 -3.80 -8.82 15.64
CA MET A 1 -3.62 -8.81 14.18
C MET A 1 -4.99 -9.06 13.58
N GLU A 2 -5.46 -8.20 12.69
CA GLU A 2 -6.76 -8.34 12.01
C GLU A 2 -6.52 -8.83 10.60
N THR A 3 -7.33 -9.79 10.13
CA THR A 3 -7.31 -10.24 8.73
C THR A 3 -8.50 -9.63 8.00
N ARG A 4 -8.26 -9.07 6.80
CA ARG A 4 -9.30 -8.47 5.95
C ARG A 4 -9.13 -8.90 4.50
N GLU A 5 -10.23 -9.20 3.81
CA GLU A 5 -10.23 -9.41 2.37
C GLU A 5 -10.25 -8.06 1.65
N VAL A 6 -9.38 -7.89 0.65
CA VAL A 6 -9.26 -6.64 -0.14
C VAL A 6 -9.06 -6.97 -1.61
N TRP A 7 -9.35 -5.99 -2.46
CA TRP A 7 -8.87 -5.99 -3.83
C TRP A 7 -7.41 -5.53 -3.86
N LEU A 8 -6.52 -6.43 -4.23
CA LEU A 8 -5.11 -6.14 -4.44
C LEU A 8 -4.87 -5.76 -5.91
N THR A 9 -4.22 -4.62 -6.09
CA THR A 9 -3.61 -4.21 -7.35
C THR A 9 -2.13 -3.91 -7.13
N ALA A 10 -1.41 -3.71 -8.22
CA ALA A 10 -0.05 -3.20 -8.16
C ALA A 10 0.13 -2.10 -9.21
N TYR A 11 0.88 -1.07 -8.85
CA TYR A 11 1.23 0.04 -9.73
C TYR A 11 2.75 0.22 -9.76
N SER A 12 3.24 0.83 -10.82
CA SER A 12 4.65 1.25 -10.90
C SER A 12 4.70 2.75 -11.14
N SER A 13 5.72 3.43 -10.61
CA SER A 13 5.95 4.87 -10.82
C SER A 13 6.33 5.23 -12.27
N THR A 14 5.83 4.52 -13.28
CA THR A 14 5.97 4.91 -14.67
C THR A 14 5.23 6.24 -14.89
N PRO A 15 5.85 7.23 -15.56
CA PRO A 15 5.24 8.55 -15.81
C PRO A 15 3.87 8.49 -16.50
N GLU A 16 3.54 7.37 -17.13
CA GLU A 16 2.25 7.09 -17.77
C GLU A 16 1.07 6.99 -16.78
N GLU A 17 1.32 6.87 -15.46
CA GLU A 17 0.29 6.61 -14.44
C GLU A 17 0.15 7.73 -13.38
N THR A 18 0.88 8.86 -13.47
CA THR A 18 0.83 9.93 -12.46
C THR A 18 1.06 11.35 -13.02
N ASP A 19 0.37 12.33 -12.43
CA ASP A 19 0.54 13.77 -12.66
C ASP A 19 1.81 14.29 -11.94
N ASP A 20 2.69 14.93 -12.70
CA ASP A 20 3.91 15.73 -12.41
C ASP A 20 4.92 15.32 -11.30
N THR A 21 4.64 14.33 -10.44
CA THR A 21 5.56 13.86 -9.36
C THR A 21 5.50 12.34 -9.09
N PRO A 22 5.84 11.47 -10.06
CA PRO A 22 5.63 10.01 -10.02
C PRO A 22 6.30 9.25 -8.85
N PHE A 23 7.21 9.89 -8.13
CA PHE A 23 8.04 9.28 -7.09
C PHE A 23 7.77 9.82 -5.69
N ILE A 24 6.77 10.67 -5.48
CA ILE A 24 6.45 11.24 -4.16
C ILE A 24 5.12 10.64 -3.68
N THR A 25 5.15 9.94 -2.55
CA THR A 25 3.92 9.40 -1.94
C THR A 25 3.08 10.50 -1.30
N ALA A 26 1.82 10.22 -0.97
CA ALA A 26 0.97 11.15 -0.20
C ALA A 26 1.57 11.58 1.16
N LEU A 27 2.56 10.85 1.70
CA LEU A 27 3.32 11.22 2.89
C LEU A 27 4.53 12.13 2.60
N GLY A 28 4.78 12.50 1.34
CA GLY A 28 5.93 13.30 0.91
C GLY A 28 7.24 12.51 0.82
N THR A 29 7.20 11.18 0.91
CA THR A 29 8.40 10.33 0.86
C THR A 29 8.65 9.79 -0.55
N LYS A 30 9.90 9.39 -0.84
CA LYS A 30 10.20 8.71 -2.10
C LYS A 30 9.58 7.32 -2.14
N THR A 31 9.01 6.95 -3.29
CA THR A 31 8.53 5.59 -3.52
C THR A 31 9.68 4.58 -3.38
N ARG A 32 9.41 3.47 -2.70
CA ARG A 32 10.38 2.40 -2.45
C ARG A 32 9.67 1.08 -2.21
N ASP A 33 10.44 0.00 -2.28
CA ASP A 33 9.93 -1.33 -2.00
C ASP A 33 9.32 -1.42 -0.61
N GLY A 34 8.13 -2.02 -0.50
CA GLY A 34 7.39 -2.14 0.76
C GLY A 34 6.37 -1.02 1.03
N ILE A 35 6.06 -0.17 0.06
CA ILE A 35 4.97 0.82 0.17
C ILE A 35 3.67 0.26 -0.40
N VAL A 36 2.56 0.57 0.28
CA VAL A 36 1.20 0.37 -0.23
C VAL A 36 0.38 1.66 -0.20
N ALA A 37 -0.52 1.79 -1.18
CA ALA A 37 -1.55 2.80 -1.23
C ALA A 37 -2.91 2.21 -0.82
N THR A 38 -3.62 2.89 0.09
CA THR A 38 -5.00 2.52 0.44
C THR A 38 -5.71 3.68 1.09
N ASN A 39 -7.04 3.72 1.05
CA ASN A 39 -7.85 4.76 1.69
C ASN A 39 -8.47 4.34 3.03
N PHE A 40 -8.49 3.05 3.35
CA PHE A 40 -9.22 2.53 4.53
C PHE A 40 -8.33 2.30 5.76
N LEU A 41 -7.00 2.41 5.65
CA LEU A 41 -6.07 2.30 6.78
C LEU A 41 -5.35 3.63 7.06
N PRO A 42 -5.04 3.97 8.32
CA PRO A 42 -4.19 5.12 8.63
C PRO A 42 -2.80 5.03 8.00
N PHE A 43 -2.15 6.17 7.77
CA PHE A 43 -0.74 6.18 7.36
C PHE A 43 0.15 5.53 8.44
N GLY A 44 1.23 4.90 8.02
CA GLY A 44 2.15 4.18 8.90
C GLY A 44 1.65 2.80 9.35
N THR A 45 0.41 2.41 8.99
CA THR A 45 -0.10 1.07 9.26
C THR A 45 0.77 0.04 8.55
N ARG A 46 1.18 -0.99 9.28
CA ARG A 46 1.94 -2.12 8.72
C ARG A 46 0.97 -3.23 8.32
N VAL A 47 1.17 -3.79 7.14
CA VAL A 47 0.35 -4.88 6.62
C VAL A 47 1.22 -5.98 6.02
N LYS A 48 0.76 -7.22 6.08
CA LYS A 48 1.31 -8.35 5.31
C LYS A 48 0.28 -8.81 4.29
N ILE A 49 0.75 -9.35 3.17
CA ILE A 49 -0.08 -9.96 2.14
C ILE A 49 0.47 -11.39 1.91
N PRO A 50 0.12 -12.36 2.77
CA PRO A 50 0.78 -13.66 2.80
C PRO A 50 0.68 -14.44 1.48
N ASP A 51 -0.49 -14.42 0.85
CA ASP A 51 -0.76 -15.21 -0.36
C ASP A 51 0.04 -14.73 -1.59
N VAL A 52 0.55 -13.49 -1.55
CA VAL A 52 1.23 -12.86 -2.71
C VAL A 52 2.70 -12.60 -2.42
N PHE A 53 3.04 -12.16 -1.20
CA PHE A 53 4.39 -11.74 -0.83
C PHE A 53 4.95 -12.46 0.40
N GLY A 54 4.25 -13.48 0.91
CA GLY A 54 4.68 -14.24 2.09
C GLY A 54 4.83 -13.36 3.33
N ASP A 55 6.01 -13.38 3.93
CA ASP A 55 6.30 -12.66 5.17
C ASP A 55 6.66 -11.18 5.02
N LYS A 56 6.65 -10.67 3.80
CA LYS A 56 7.00 -9.27 3.53
C LYS A 56 6.00 -8.31 4.17
N ILE A 57 6.53 -7.33 4.91
CA ILE A 57 5.75 -6.28 5.55
C ILE A 57 5.76 -5.05 4.64
N PHE A 58 4.57 -4.48 4.46
CA PHE A 58 4.34 -3.24 3.75
C PHE A 58 3.86 -2.16 4.71
N VAL A 59 4.07 -0.90 4.34
CA VAL A 59 3.65 0.28 5.11
C VAL A 59 2.73 1.14 4.26
N VAL A 60 1.62 1.59 4.84
CA VAL A 60 0.69 2.53 4.21
C VAL A 60 1.32 3.92 4.21
N GLU A 61 1.83 4.36 3.07
CA GLU A 61 2.43 5.70 2.89
C GLU A 61 1.78 6.49 1.76
N ASP A 62 0.85 5.88 1.03
CA ASP A 62 0.22 6.50 -0.13
C ASP A 62 -1.31 6.33 -0.11
N ARG A 63 -1.99 7.10 -0.97
CA ARG A 63 -3.45 7.12 -1.08
C ARG A 63 -3.91 6.80 -2.49
N MET A 64 -5.10 6.24 -2.58
CA MET A 64 -5.74 5.97 -3.86
C MET A 64 -6.79 7.04 -4.17
N HIS A 65 -7.23 7.11 -5.42
CA HIS A 65 -8.36 7.96 -5.78
C HIS A 65 -9.57 7.73 -4.83
N PRO A 66 -10.23 8.75 -4.27
CA PRO A 66 -11.25 8.61 -3.20
C PRO A 66 -12.40 7.62 -3.49
N ARG A 67 -12.75 7.46 -4.78
CA ARG A 67 -13.76 6.50 -5.28
C ARG A 67 -13.39 5.02 -5.04
N LYS A 68 -12.12 4.71 -4.76
CA LYS A 68 -11.63 3.34 -4.52
C LYS A 68 -11.77 3.02 -3.03
N THR A 69 -12.74 2.15 -2.71
CA THR A 69 -12.98 1.60 -1.37
C THR A 69 -12.57 0.13 -1.36
N ASP A 70 -11.92 -0.32 -0.29
CA ASP A 70 -11.43 -1.71 -0.12
C ASP A 70 -10.38 -2.18 -1.14
N PHE A 71 -9.69 -1.23 -1.78
CA PHE A 71 -8.52 -1.49 -2.61
C PHE A 71 -7.22 -1.25 -1.84
N MET A 72 -6.24 -2.08 -2.14
CA MET A 72 -4.85 -1.93 -1.73
C MET A 72 -3.97 -2.03 -2.97
N ASP A 73 -3.20 -0.97 -3.23
CA ASP A 73 -2.27 -0.92 -4.34
C ASP A 73 -0.84 -1.09 -3.84
N VAL A 74 -0.12 -2.08 -4.34
CA VAL A 74 1.27 -2.32 -3.97
C VAL A 74 2.18 -1.62 -4.95
N TRP A 75 3.09 -0.80 -4.44
CA TRP A 75 4.12 -0.19 -5.29
C TRP A 75 5.12 -1.25 -5.74
N MET A 76 5.41 -1.28 -7.04
CA MET A 76 6.39 -2.16 -7.66
C MET A 76 7.45 -1.35 -8.43
N PRO A 77 8.71 -1.83 -8.46
CA PRO A 77 9.80 -1.13 -9.15
C PRO A 77 9.67 -1.18 -10.68
N SER A 78 8.87 -2.11 -11.23
CA SER A 78 8.67 -2.25 -12.67
C SER A 78 7.22 -2.57 -13.03
N LYS A 79 6.76 -2.07 -14.18
CA LYS A 79 5.44 -2.37 -14.75
C LYS A 79 5.26 -3.87 -15.01
N GLN A 80 6.33 -4.58 -15.37
CA GLN A 80 6.28 -6.03 -15.57
C GLN A 80 5.96 -6.77 -14.28
N ASP A 81 6.51 -6.36 -13.14
CA ASP A 81 6.21 -6.99 -11.87
C ASP A 81 4.80 -6.65 -11.37
N ALA A 82 4.33 -5.42 -11.63
CA ALA A 82 2.94 -5.04 -11.38
C ALA A 82 1.96 -5.92 -12.19
N LEU A 83 2.25 -6.15 -13.48
CA LEU A 83 1.42 -6.99 -14.35
C LEU A 83 1.38 -8.46 -13.92
N LYS A 84 2.48 -9.00 -13.37
CA LYS A 84 2.50 -10.38 -12.84
C LYS A 84 1.56 -10.55 -11.64
N ILE A 85 1.37 -9.51 -10.84
CA ILE A 85 0.42 -9.51 -9.73
C ILE A 85 -1.01 -9.43 -10.28
N GLY A 86 -1.26 -8.50 -11.20
CA GLY A 86 -2.60 -8.25 -11.73
C GLY A 86 -3.61 -7.87 -10.65
N ILE A 87 -4.90 -7.83 -11.01
CA ILE A 87 -5.98 -7.59 -10.05
C ILE A 87 -6.45 -8.91 -9.43
N ARG A 88 -6.50 -8.99 -8.10
CA ARG A 88 -6.97 -10.20 -7.39
C ARG A 88 -7.59 -9.85 -6.04
N ARG A 89 -8.41 -10.75 -5.51
CA ARG A 89 -8.79 -10.71 -4.09
C ARG A 89 -7.80 -11.51 -3.28
N THR A 90 -7.41 -10.97 -2.13
CA THR A 90 -6.50 -11.64 -1.20
C THR A 90 -6.77 -11.17 0.22
N ASN A 91 -6.24 -11.91 1.18
CA ASN A 91 -6.28 -11.55 2.58
C ASN A 91 -5.04 -10.74 2.95
N ILE A 92 -5.26 -9.62 3.63
CA ILE A 92 -4.21 -8.86 4.28
C ILE A 92 -4.25 -9.08 5.78
N VAL A 93 -3.08 -9.09 6.39
CA VAL A 93 -2.92 -9.11 7.84
C VAL A 93 -2.48 -7.73 8.28
N VAL A 94 -3.35 -7.03 8.99
CA VAL A 94 -3.09 -5.70 9.55
C VAL A 94 -2.44 -5.88 10.92
N PHE A 95 -1.24 -5.32 11.06
CA PHE A 95 -0.59 -5.17 12.34
C PHE A 95 -1.25 -4.00 13.05
N ALA A 96 -1.70 -4.21 14.29
CA ALA A 96 -2.31 -3.15 15.07
C ALA A 96 -1.41 -1.90 15.03
N PRO A 97 -1.98 -0.69 14.86
CA PRO A 97 -1.19 0.52 14.95
C PRO A 97 -0.45 0.49 16.28
N ILE A 98 0.84 0.82 16.26
CA ILE A 98 1.54 1.13 17.50
C ILE A 98 0.74 2.29 18.06
N GLU A 99 0.02 2.08 19.18
CA GLU A 99 -0.62 3.19 19.88
C GLU A 99 0.46 4.25 20.03
N SER A 100 0.26 5.42 19.43
CA SER A 100 1.11 6.56 19.71
C SER A 100 0.99 6.78 21.20
N GLN A 101 2.00 6.36 21.97
CA GLN A 101 2.12 6.78 23.36
C GLN A 101 1.96 8.30 23.33
N GLY A 102 0.98 8.77 24.10
CA GLY A 102 0.42 10.09 23.94
C GLY A 102 1.49 11.17 23.86
N LYS A 103 1.32 12.11 22.91
CA LYS A 103 1.81 13.46 23.13
C LYS A 103 1.07 14.04 24.33
N LYS A 104 1.59 13.77 25.53
CA LYS A 104 1.60 14.78 26.59
C LYS A 104 2.73 15.74 26.21
N ASN A 105 2.36 16.99 25.96
CA ASN A 105 2.99 18.22 26.46
C ASN A 105 2.15 19.39 25.96
#